data_AF-A0A496USR6-F1
#
_entry.id   AF-A0A496USR6-F1
#
_cell.length_a   1.000
_cell.length_b   1.000
_cell.length_c   1.000
_cell.angle_alpha   90.00
_cell.angle_beta   90.00
_cell.angle_gamma   90.00
#
_symmetry.space_group_name_H-M   'P 1'
#
loop_
_entity.id
_entity.type
_entity.pdbx_description
1 polymer ?
#
loop_
_entity_poly.entity_id
_entity_poly.type
_entity_poly.pdbx_seq_one_letter_code
_entity_poly.pdbx_strand_id
1 'polypeptide(L)' 'MGRQNIDAVIFDLDNTLTDFMRAKEQSIRAAALAMVDAGLHLPPAEVTERIFAIYKERGIEHQRVFDLFLEETMGRVED' A
#
# COMPACT_ATOMS: atom_id res chain seq x y z
N MET A 1 -13.78 46.81 -14.99
CA MET A 1 -12.98 45.61 -14.65
C MET A 1 -13.95 44.44 -14.62
N GLY A 2 -14.01 43.62 -15.69
CA GLY A 2 -14.95 42.50 -15.78
C GLY A 2 -14.53 41.36 -14.84
N ARG A 3 -15.50 40.74 -14.16
CA ARG A 3 -15.24 39.53 -13.35
C ARG A 3 -14.84 38.41 -14.30
N GLN A 4 -13.68 37.80 -14.05
CA GLN A 4 -13.33 36.52 -14.65
C GLN A 4 -14.18 35.45 -13.96
N ASN A 5 -14.99 34.73 -14.71
CA ASN A 5 -15.75 33.59 -14.20
C ASN A 5 -14.84 32.36 -14.21
N ILE A 6 -14.97 31.49 -13.22
CA ILE A 6 -14.35 30.16 -13.29
C ILE A 6 -15.31 29.26 -14.06
N ASP A 7 -14.85 28.76 -15.20
CA ASP A 7 -15.67 27.94 -16.10
C ASP A 7 -15.60 26.44 -15.76
N ALA A 8 -14.50 25.97 -15.17
CA ALA A 8 -14.33 24.59 -14.72
C ALA A 8 -13.27 24.46 -13.62
N VAL A 9 -13.40 23.41 -12.81
CA VAL A 9 -12.36 22.96 -11.87
C VAL A 9 -12.13 21.47 -12.09
N ILE A 10 -10.87 21.08 -12.26
CA ILE A 10 -10.46 19.69 -12.46
C ILE A 10 -9.70 19.27 -11.20
N PHE A 11 -10.09 18.12 -10.65
CA PHE A 11 -9.42 17.52 -9.51
C PHE A 11 -8.87 16.17 -9.90
N ASP A 12 -7.72 15.85 -9.31
CA ASP A 12 -7.27 14.48 -9.16
C ASP A 12 -8.02 13.82 -8.00
N LEU A 13 -8.15 12.49 -8.02
CA LEU A 13 -8.87 11.76 -6.98
C LEU A 13 -7.95 11.39 -5.82
N ASP A 14 -6.77 10.84 -6.13
CA ASP A 14 -5.86 10.26 -5.15
C ASP A 14 -4.98 11.33 -4.52
N ASN A 15 -5.00 11.42 -3.19
CA ASN A 15 -4.26 12.42 -2.40
C ASN A 15 -4.63 13.89 -2.70
N THR A 16 -5.67 14.12 -3.52
CA THR A 16 -6.29 15.44 -3.76
C THR A 16 -7.70 15.51 -3.19
N LEU A 17 -8.54 14.50 -3.44
CA LEU A 17 -9.88 14.38 -2.83
C LEU A 17 -9.98 13.26 -1.79
N THR A 18 -9.05 12.31 -1.82
CA THR A 18 -9.04 11.14 -0.94
C THR A 18 -7.67 10.93 -0.31
N ASP A 19 -7.62 10.37 0.90
CA ASP A 19 -6.36 9.99 1.56
C ASP A 19 -5.99 8.56 1.20
N PHE A 20 -5.52 8.38 -0.04
CA PHE A 20 -5.15 7.08 -0.58
C PHE A 20 -4.01 6.44 0.22
N MET A 21 -3.04 7.23 0.68
CA MET A 21 -1.91 6.73 1.46
C MET A 21 -2.36 6.13 2.79
N ARG A 22 -3.29 6.78 3.51
CA ARG A 22 -3.86 6.23 4.73
C ARG A 22 -4.68 4.97 4.46
N ALA A 23 -5.47 4.94 3.39
CA ALA A 23 -6.23 3.74 3.02
C ALA A 23 -5.29 2.55 2.71
N LYS A 24 -4.20 2.81 1.98
CA LYS A 24 -3.14 1.82 1.70
C LYS A 24 -2.50 1.32 2.98
N GLU A 25 -2.13 2.20 3.90
CA GLU A 25 -1.54 1.81 5.18
C GLU A 25 -2.47 0.91 6.01
N GLN A 26 -3.75 1.26 6.12
CA GLN A 26 -4.72 0.42 6.85
C GLN A 26 -4.89 -0.95 6.17
N SER A 27 -4.90 -0.98 4.83
CA SER A 27 -5.00 -2.23 4.06
C SER A 27 -3.80 -3.14 4.30
N ILE A 28 -2.59 -2.57 4.33
CA ILE A 28 -1.35 -3.31 4.61
C ILE A 28 -1.37 -3.87 6.04
N ARG A 29 -1.78 -3.07 7.04
CA ARG A 29 -1.88 -3.52 8.43
C ARG A 29 -2.90 -4.66 8.59
N ALA A 30 -4.04 -4.58 7.91
CA ALA A 30 -5.04 -5.63 7.90
C ALA A 30 -4.52 -6.92 7.23
N ALA A 31 -3.82 -6.80 6.10
CA ALA A 31 -3.18 -7.94 5.45
C ALA A 31 -2.10 -8.59 6.34
N ALA A 32 -1.29 -7.77 7.01
CA ALA A 32 -0.27 -8.25 7.95
C ALA A 32 -0.89 -9.06 9.09
N LEU A 33 -1.98 -8.59 9.68
CA LEU A 33 -2.73 -9.34 10.70
C LEU A 33 -3.25 -10.68 10.13
N ALA A 34 -3.88 -10.66 8.96
CA ALA A 34 -4.42 -11.86 8.33
C ALA A 34 -3.33 -12.90 8.00
N MET A 35 -2.13 -12.47 7.57
CA MET A 35 -1.01 -13.37 7.32
C MET A 35 -0.53 -14.06 8.60
N VAL A 36 -0.43 -13.32 9.70
CA VAL A 36 -0.02 -13.87 11.00
C VAL A 36 -1.07 -14.83 11.53
N ASP A 37 -2.35 -14.47 11.44
CA ASP A 37 -3.46 -15.35 11.80
C ASP A 37 -3.51 -16.63 10.94
N ALA A 38 -3.02 -16.56 9.69
CA ALA A 38 -2.89 -17.70 8.78
C ALA A 38 -1.64 -18.57 9.02
N GLY A 39 -0.79 -18.24 10.01
CA GLY A 39 0.37 -19.04 10.38
C GLY A 39 1.73 -18.47 9.98
N LEU A 40 1.80 -17.21 9.53
CA LEU A 40 3.07 -16.53 9.36
C LEU A 40 3.70 -16.22 10.72
N HIS A 41 4.87 -16.79 10.99
CA HIS A 41 5.57 -16.67 12.28
C HIS A 41 6.39 -15.37 12.41
N LEU A 42 5.74 -14.22 12.19
CA LEU A 42 6.33 -12.89 12.35
C LEU A 42 5.36 -11.95 13.10
N PRO A 43 5.84 -10.94 13.83
CA PRO A 43 4.96 -9.90 14.38
C PRO A 43 4.27 -9.09 13.25
N PRO A 44 2.98 -8.74 13.35
CA PRO A 44 2.28 -7.95 12.32
C PRO A 44 2.95 -6.59 12.01
N ALA A 45 3.60 -5.99 13.01
CA ALA A 45 4.36 -4.76 12.85
C ALA A 45 5.59 -4.96 11.93
N GLU A 46 6.31 -6.07 12.08
CA GLU A 46 7.45 -6.41 11.24
C GLU A 46 7.02 -6.70 9.80
N VAL A 47 5.91 -7.43 9.62
CA VAL A 47 5.30 -7.67 8.29
C VAL A 47 4.97 -6.35 7.61
N THR A 48 4.32 -5.42 8.33
CA THR A 48 3.97 -4.09 7.81
C THR A 48 5.21 -3.29 7.42
N GLU A 49 6.24 -3.27 8.27
CA GLU A 49 7.50 -2.56 8.01
C GLU A 49 8.20 -3.09 6.76
N ARG A 50 8.31 -4.41 6.62
CA ARG A 50 8.95 -5.05 5.46
C ARG A 50 8.20 -4.78 4.15
N ILE A 51 6.86 -4.81 4.17
CA ILE A 51 6.04 -4.43 3.00
C ILE A 51 6.29 -2.97 2.60
N PHE A 52 6.37 -2.05 3.57
CA PHE A 52 6.71 -0.66 3.27
C PHE A 52 8.15 -0.47 2.78
N ALA A 53 9.10 -1.29 3.25
CA ALA A 53 10.45 -1.30 2.73
C ALA A 53 10.49 -1.71 1.24
N ILE A 54 9.70 -2.71 0.84
CA ILE A 54 9.54 -3.10 -0.57
C ILE A 54 8.96 -1.92 -1.38
N TYR A 55 7.92 -1.26 -0.89
CA TYR A 55 7.37 -0.07 -1.58
C TYR A 55 8.39 1.07 -1.71
N LYS A 56 9.26 1.25 -0.70
CA LYS A 56 10.33 2.25 -0.74
C LYS A 56 11.37 1.91 -1.80
N GLU A 57 11.66 0.63 -2.03
CA GLU A 57 12.62 0.17 -3.02
C GLU A 57 12.04 0.14 -4.45
N ARG A 58 10.82 -0.38 -4.60
CA ARG A 58 10.20 -0.71 -5.90
C ARG A 58 9.20 0.35 -6.39
N GLY A 59 8.87 1.32 -5.55
CA GLY A 59 7.87 2.35 -5.81
C GLY A 59 6.50 2.00 -5.22
N ILE A 60 5.75 3.03 -4.80
CA ILE A 60 4.47 2.89 -4.07
C ILE A 60 3.35 2.21 -4.89
N GLU A 61 3.54 2.11 -6.20
CA GLU A 61 2.63 1.48 -7.16
C GLU A 61 3.00 0.02 -7.47
N HIS A 62 4.00 -0.54 -6.77
CA HIS A 62 4.42 -1.93 -7.00
C HIS A 62 3.30 -2.93 -6.70
N GLN A 63 2.77 -3.57 -7.75
CA GLN A 63 1.56 -4.39 -7.68
C GLN A 63 1.73 -5.72 -6.95
N ARG A 64 2.93 -6.31 -6.96
CA ARG A 64 3.21 -7.65 -6.41
C ARG A 64 3.93 -7.61 -5.06
N VAL A 65 3.61 -6.60 -4.25
CA VAL A 65 4.30 -6.37 -2.96
C VAL A 65 4.15 -7.53 -1.99
N PHE A 66 2.98 -8.17 -1.94
CA PHE A 66 2.73 -9.29 -1.03
C PHE A 66 3.43 -10.56 -1.52
N ASP A 67 3.42 -10.82 -2.82
CA ASP A 67 4.14 -11.95 -3.42
C ASP A 67 5.64 -11.84 -3.10
N LEU A 68 6.24 -10.68 -3.37
CA LEU A 68 7.66 -10.43 -3.10
C LEU A 68 7.97 -10.55 -1.59
N PHE A 69 7.10 -10.00 -0.73
CA PHE A 69 7.25 -10.15 0.72
C PHE A 69 7.25 -11.63 1.15
N LEU A 70 6.32 -12.44 0.61
CA LEU A 70 6.20 -13.85 0.95
C LEU A 70 7.38 -14.67 0.39
N GLU A 71 7.80 -14.40 -0.85
CA GLU A 71 8.99 -15.00 -1.48
C GLU A 71 10.26 -14.73 -0.66
N GLU A 72 10.45 -13.48 -0.20
CA GLU A 72 11.59 -13.09 0.65
C GLU A 72 11.53 -13.69 2.05
N THR A 73 10.34 -14.03 2.55
CA THR A 73 10.15 -14.51 3.93
C THR A 73 10.14 -16.03 4.04
N MET A 74 9.50 -16.71 3.10
CA MET A 74 9.30 -18.16 3.13
C MET A 74 10.12 -18.92 2.09
N GLY A 75 10.86 -18.21 1.23
CA GLY A 75 11.39 -18.77 0.00
C GLY A 75 10.31 -18.85 -1.09
N ARG A 76 10.68 -19.34 -2.28
CA ARG A 76 9.75 -19.42 -3.41
C ARG A 76 8.57 -20.32 -3.05
N VAL A 77 7.36 -19.76 -3.08
CA VAL A 77 6.12 -20.53 -3.08
C VAL A 77 5.89 -20.97 -4.52
N GLU A 78 6.02 -22.27 -4.79
CA GLU A 78 5.56 -22.84 -6.07
C GLU A 78 4.06 -23.14 -5.95
N ASP A 79 3.28 -22.71 -6.95
CA ASP A 79 1.83 -22.94 -7.07
C ASP A 79 1.45 -24.42 -7.12
#